data_AF-A0A9N9EGA0-F1
#
_entry.id   AF-A0A9N9EGA0-F1
#
_cell.length_a   1.000
_cell.length_b   1.000
_cell.length_c   1.000
_cell.angle_alpha   90.00
_cell.angle_beta   90.00
_cell.angle_gamma   90.00
#
_symmetry.space_group_name_H-M   'P 1'
#
loop_
_entity.id
_entity.type
_entity.pdbx_description
1 polymer ?
#
loop_
_entity_poly.entity_id
_entity_poly.type
_entity_poly.pdbx_seq_one_letter_code
_entity_poly.pdbx_strand_id
1 'polypeptide(L)'
;MKLKKKAEIKAREALKQKQCKARESERDLIFEKRKVRELEEELAALKLEVRNYKRRLVSSKKHFDDFSNDFSKLLKSEKEYDAIIEVDETSTSQQFKVHSIILCCRCPYLYARLGNGEKDVRKIRLTQTSARIIGIIVSGFVDLEELETSIEILDKLFPFRQILDAELLADILKYSMTPDKPILSTILPPRNIQNPQS
;
A
#
# COMPACT_ATOMS: atom_id res chain seq x y z
N MET A 1 -2.01 49.75 75.75
CA MET A 1 -3.20 48.97 75.34
C MET A 1 -3.62 49.21 73.88
N LYS A 2 -3.69 50.47 73.39
CA LYS A 2 -4.14 50.82 72.02
C LYS A 2 -3.24 50.28 70.88
N LEU A 3 -1.92 50.27 71.07
CA LEU A 3 -0.95 49.76 70.07
C LEU A 3 -1.09 48.25 69.79
N LYS A 4 -1.30 47.44 70.85
CA LYS A 4 -1.49 45.98 70.71
C LYS A 4 -2.76 45.64 69.91
N LYS A 5 -3.88 46.32 70.19
CA LYS A 5 -5.14 46.17 69.41
C LYS A 5 -4.98 46.54 67.93
N LYS A 6 -4.26 47.63 67.63
CA LYS A 6 -4.00 48.05 66.24
C LYS A 6 -3.17 47.02 65.46
N ALA A 7 -2.16 46.43 66.11
CA ALA A 7 -1.37 45.36 65.51
C ALA A 7 -2.21 44.10 65.25
N GLU A 8 -3.10 43.74 66.17
CA GLU A 8 -3.98 42.58 66.03
C GLU A 8 -4.98 42.73 64.87
N ILE A 9 -5.57 43.90 64.69
CA ILE A 9 -6.48 44.19 63.56
C ILE A 9 -5.73 44.07 62.23
N LYS A 10 -4.53 44.67 62.14
CA LYS A 10 -3.69 44.61 60.94
C LYS A 10 -3.28 43.17 60.59
N ALA A 11 -3.01 42.34 61.60
CA ALA A 11 -2.70 40.93 61.41
C ALA A 11 -3.92 40.13 60.90
N ARG A 12 -5.12 40.40 61.42
CA ARG A 12 -6.36 39.76 60.94
C ARG A 12 -6.70 40.15 59.51
N GLU A 13 -6.50 41.41 59.12
CA GLU A 13 -6.70 41.88 57.75
C GLU A 13 -5.71 41.22 56.78
N ALA A 14 -4.42 41.17 57.15
CA ALA A 14 -3.40 40.48 56.35
C ALA A 14 -3.69 38.98 56.19
N LEU A 15 -4.20 38.32 57.24
CA LEU A 15 -4.62 36.92 57.19
C LEU A 15 -5.80 36.72 56.24
N LYS A 16 -6.85 37.55 56.34
CA LYS A 16 -8.01 37.52 55.44
C LYS A 16 -7.59 37.73 53.98
N GLN A 17 -6.68 38.67 53.73
CA GLN A 17 -6.20 38.94 52.38
C GLN A 17 -5.35 37.79 51.83
N LYS A 18 -4.51 37.16 52.65
CA LYS A 18 -3.79 35.93 52.28
C LYS A 18 -4.75 34.79 51.95
N GLN A 19 -5.80 34.59 52.76
CA GLN A 19 -6.82 33.57 52.52
C GLN A 19 -7.62 33.82 51.23
N CYS A 20 -7.94 35.08 50.91
CA CYS A 20 -8.65 35.42 49.67
C CYS A 20 -7.80 35.08 48.43
N LYS A 21 -6.54 35.50 48.43
CA LYS A 21 -5.60 35.19 47.33
C LYS A 21 -5.39 33.68 47.17
N ALA A 22 -5.26 32.94 48.27
CA ALA A 22 -5.12 31.49 48.21
C ALA A 22 -6.34 30.81 47.57
N ARG A 23 -7.56 31.27 47.87
CA ARG A 23 -8.80 30.74 47.26
C ARG A 23 -8.94 31.07 45.78
N GLU A 24 -8.44 32.23 45.35
CA GLU A 24 -8.39 32.58 43.93
C GLU A 24 -7.43 31.66 43.18
N SER A 25 -6.20 31.50 43.67
CA SER A 25 -5.23 30.57 43.07
C SER A 25 -5.70 29.11 43.08
N GLU A 26 -6.44 28.68 44.10
CA GLU A 26 -7.02 27.33 44.16
C GLU A 26 -8.09 27.11 43.08
N ARG A 27 -8.91 28.13 42.80
CA ARG A 27 -9.90 28.07 41.71
C ARG A 27 -9.24 28.02 40.34
N ASP A 28 -8.20 28.81 40.13
CA ASP A 28 -7.43 28.79 38.87
C ASP A 28 -6.77 27.42 38.65
N LEU A 29 -6.21 26.82 39.72
CA LEU A 29 -5.64 25.48 39.66
C LEU A 29 -6.68 24.40 39.32
N ILE A 30 -7.89 24.51 39.89
CA ILE A 30 -8.98 23.57 39.59
C ILE A 30 -9.42 23.69 38.13
N PHE A 31 -9.49 24.92 37.61
CA PHE A 31 -9.83 25.17 36.22
C PHE A 31 -8.81 24.56 35.26
N GLU A 32 -7.51 24.80 35.48
CA GLU A 32 -6.46 24.21 34.66
C GLU A 32 -6.42 22.68 34.75
N LYS A 33 -6.60 22.11 35.95
CA LYS A 33 -6.70 20.64 36.12
C LYS A 33 -7.86 20.04 35.33
N ARG A 34 -8.99 20.74 35.23
CA ARG A 34 -10.14 20.28 34.44
C ARG A 34 -9.78 20.27 32.95
N LYS A 35 -9.13 21.33 32.47
CA LYS A 35 -8.70 21.43 31.08
C LYS A 35 -7.67 20.36 30.69
N VAL A 36 -6.74 20.05 31.59
CA VAL A 36 -5.78 18.95 31.41
C VAL A 36 -6.50 17.61 31.32
N ARG A 37 -7.50 17.35 32.17
CA ARG A 37 -8.28 16.11 32.12
C ARG A 37 -9.03 15.95 30.80
N GLU A 38 -9.66 17.03 30.31
CA GLU A 38 -10.36 17.03 29.02
C GLU A 38 -9.38 16.70 27.87
N LEU A 39 -8.19 17.30 27.86
CA LEU A 39 -7.15 16.98 26.87
C LEU A 39 -6.61 15.54 27.00
N GLU A 40 -6.51 15.00 28.22
CA GLU A 40 -6.10 13.61 28.45
C GLU A 40 -7.16 12.62 27.92
N GLU A 41 -8.44 12.94 28.08
CA GLU A 41 -9.56 12.15 27.53
C GLU A 41 -9.56 12.18 26.00
N GLU A 42 -9.38 13.36 25.39
CA GLU A 42 -9.24 13.50 23.93
C GLU A 42 -8.02 12.74 23.39
N LEU A 43 -6.87 12.83 24.08
CA LEU A 43 -5.67 12.10 23.72
C LEU A 43 -5.88 10.58 23.83
N ALA A 44 -6.63 10.11 24.82
CA ALA A 44 -6.97 8.70 24.97
C ALA A 44 -7.88 8.21 23.84
N ALA A 45 -8.88 9.00 23.45
CA ALA A 45 -9.76 8.71 22.32
C ALA A 45 -8.98 8.64 21.00
N LEU A 46 -8.11 9.62 20.74
CA LEU A 46 -7.28 9.64 19.53
C LEU A 46 -6.30 8.45 19.48
N LYS A 47 -5.70 8.07 20.60
CA LYS A 47 -4.84 6.87 20.69
C LYS A 47 -5.61 5.58 20.36
N LEU A 48 -6.87 5.48 20.78
CA LEU A 48 -7.72 4.33 20.44
C LEU A 48 -8.02 4.29 18.94
N GLU A 49 -8.31 5.44 18.33
CA GLU A 49 -8.56 5.54 16.90
C GLU A 49 -7.34 5.13 16.07
N VAL A 50 -6.15 5.63 16.41
CA VAL A 50 -4.88 5.23 15.78
C VAL A 50 -4.64 3.73 15.91
N ARG A 51 -4.92 3.14 17.09
CA ARG A 51 -4.80 1.68 17.29
C ARG A 51 -5.77 0.91 16.39
N ASN A 52 -6.99 1.40 16.22
CA ASN A 52 -8.00 0.78 15.36
C ASN A 52 -7.59 0.87 13.88
N TYR A 53 -7.11 2.02 13.45
CA TYR A 53 -6.57 2.22 12.10
C TYR A 53 -5.42 1.25 11.81
N LYS A 54 -4.47 1.12 12.75
CA LYS A 54 -3.35 0.17 12.64
C LYS A 54 -3.83 -1.28 12.54
N ARG A 55 -4.83 -1.69 13.33
CA ARG A 55 -5.42 -3.04 13.24
C ARG A 55 -6.05 -3.30 11.88
N ARG A 56 -6.82 -2.33 11.36
CA ARG A 56 -7.43 -2.43 10.02
C ARG A 56 -6.38 -2.58 8.94
N LEU A 57 -5.31 -1.77 8.99
CA LEU A 57 -4.19 -1.87 8.07
C LEU A 57 -3.53 -3.24 8.08
N VAL A 58 -3.22 -3.78 9.27
CA VAL A 58 -2.60 -5.11 9.40
C VAL A 58 -3.50 -6.22 8.84
N SER A 59 -4.79 -6.19 9.16
CA SER A 59 -5.75 -7.16 8.63
C SER A 59 -5.92 -7.03 7.12
N SER A 60 -6.01 -5.81 6.59
CA SER A 60 -6.10 -5.56 5.15
C SER A 60 -4.85 -6.04 4.41
N LYS A 61 -3.66 -5.82 4.98
CA LYS A 61 -2.40 -6.32 4.41
C LYS A 61 -2.41 -7.85 4.35
N LYS A 62 -2.79 -8.53 5.44
CA LYS A 62 -2.90 -9.98 5.48
C LYS A 62 -3.85 -10.51 4.39
N HIS A 63 -5.03 -9.91 4.23
CA HIS A 63 -5.96 -10.32 3.18
C HIS A 63 -5.39 -10.13 1.77
N PHE A 64 -4.64 -9.05 1.55
CA PHE A 64 -3.97 -8.81 0.28
C PHE A 64 -2.86 -9.85 0.02
N ASP A 65 -2.06 -10.19 1.03
CA ASP A 65 -1.01 -11.20 0.93
C ASP A 65 -1.61 -12.58 0.61
N ASP A 66 -2.68 -12.97 1.32
CA ASP A 66 -3.41 -14.21 1.08
C ASP A 66 -3.99 -14.26 -0.35
N PHE A 67 -4.64 -13.17 -0.80
CA PHE A 67 -5.17 -13.05 -2.17
C PHE A 67 -4.08 -13.10 -3.24
N SER A 68 -2.98 -12.37 -3.04
CA SER A 68 -1.84 -12.35 -3.96
C SER A 68 -1.22 -13.74 -4.12
N ASN A 69 -1.12 -14.49 -3.03
CA ASN A 69 -0.64 -15.87 -3.04
C ASN A 69 -1.58 -16.79 -3.80
N ASP A 70 -2.88 -16.71 -3.57
CA ASP A 70 -3.86 -17.55 -4.27
C ASP A 70 -3.91 -17.22 -5.77
N PHE A 71 -3.80 -15.94 -6.14
CA PHE A 71 -3.68 -15.52 -7.53
C PHE A 71 -2.37 -16.02 -8.17
N SER A 72 -1.25 -15.95 -7.45
CA SER A 72 0.03 -16.49 -7.92
C SER A 72 -0.03 -18.00 -8.17
N LYS A 73 -0.73 -18.75 -7.31
CA LYS A 73 -1.00 -20.18 -7.53
C LYS A 73 -1.83 -20.40 -8.79
N LEU A 74 -2.87 -19.59 -9.02
CA LEU A 74 -3.69 -19.65 -10.24
C LEU A 74 -2.84 -19.43 -11.50
N LEU A 75 -1.97 -18.42 -11.49
CA LEU A 75 -1.10 -18.06 -12.62
C LEU A 75 -0.03 -19.12 -12.92
N LYS A 76 0.51 -19.74 -11.88
CA LYS A 76 1.48 -20.85 -12.01
C LYS A 76 0.81 -22.19 -12.29
N SER A 77 -0.49 -22.29 -12.08
CA SER A 77 -1.21 -23.54 -12.34
C SER A 77 -1.37 -23.73 -13.85
N GLU A 78 -1.09 -24.94 -14.31
CA GLU A 78 -1.39 -25.35 -15.69
C GLU A 78 -2.82 -25.89 -15.84
N LYS A 79 -3.73 -25.52 -14.93
CA LYS A 79 -5.13 -25.97 -14.91
C LYS A 79 -6.01 -24.91 -15.55
N GLU A 80 -7.10 -25.34 -16.20
CA GLU A 80 -8.15 -24.46 -16.77
C GLU A 80 -7.67 -23.33 -17.68
N TYR A 81 -6.46 -23.47 -18.25
CA TYR A 81 -5.95 -22.54 -19.23
C TYR A 81 -6.79 -22.61 -20.52
N ASP A 82 -7.00 -21.46 -21.14
CA ASP A 82 -7.76 -21.30 -22.39
C ASP A 82 -6.91 -20.65 -23.50
N ALA A 83 -5.64 -20.38 -23.22
CA ALA A 83 -4.68 -19.87 -24.18
C ALA A 83 -3.27 -20.46 -24.00
N ILE A 84 -2.53 -20.58 -25.11
CA ILE A 84 -1.12 -20.98 -25.14
C ILE A 84 -0.31 -19.92 -25.88
N ILE A 85 0.78 -19.47 -25.25
CA ILE A 85 1.81 -18.63 -25.87
C ILE A 85 3.03 -19.50 -26.12
N GLU A 86 3.37 -19.70 -27.40
CA GLU A 86 4.62 -20.32 -27.80
C GLU A 86 5.66 -19.24 -28.05
N VAL A 87 6.83 -19.41 -27.45
CA VAL A 87 7.96 -18.50 -27.59
C VAL A 87 9.11 -19.27 -28.21
N ASP A 88 9.46 -18.89 -29.43
CA ASP A 88 10.60 -19.44 -30.15
C ASP A 88 11.83 -18.56 -29.86
N GLU A 89 12.68 -18.99 -28.93
CA GLU A 89 14.00 -18.40 -28.74
C GLU A 89 15.04 -19.11 -29.62
N THR A 90 16.22 -18.49 -29.79
CA THR A 90 17.29 -18.98 -30.68
C THR A 90 17.77 -20.40 -30.40
N SER A 91 17.50 -20.93 -29.20
CA SER A 91 17.98 -22.22 -28.73
C SER A 91 16.89 -23.12 -28.15
N THR A 92 15.73 -22.59 -27.76
CA THR A 92 14.64 -23.36 -27.14
C THR A 92 13.26 -22.78 -27.50
N SER A 93 12.28 -23.67 -27.71
CA SER A 93 10.87 -23.29 -27.81
C SER A 93 10.20 -23.51 -26.45
N GLN A 94 9.70 -22.45 -25.83
CA GLN A 94 8.99 -22.52 -24.55
C GLN A 94 7.50 -22.28 -24.75
N GLN A 95 6.67 -23.01 -24.02
CA GLN A 95 5.22 -22.84 -24.03
C GLN A 95 4.73 -22.34 -22.68
N PHE A 96 3.85 -21.33 -22.72
CA PHE A 96 3.17 -20.80 -21.56
C PHE A 96 1.68 -21.09 -21.70
N LYS A 97 1.15 -21.92 -20.81
CA LYS A 97 -0.29 -22.11 -20.64
C LYS A 97 -0.81 -20.96 -19.79
N VAL A 98 -1.76 -20.21 -20.32
CA VAL A 98 -2.21 -18.96 -19.70
C VAL A 98 -3.73 -18.85 -19.71
N HIS A 99 -4.24 -18.05 -18.79
CA HIS A 99 -5.63 -17.65 -18.75
C HIS A 99 -5.76 -16.33 -19.52
N SER A 100 -6.42 -16.36 -20.67
CA SER A 100 -6.57 -15.24 -21.59
C SER A 100 -7.19 -14.01 -20.92
N ILE A 101 -8.04 -14.17 -19.90
CA ILE A 101 -8.65 -13.07 -19.16
C ILE A 101 -7.62 -12.27 -18.36
N ILE A 102 -6.56 -12.94 -17.87
CA ILE A 102 -5.42 -12.29 -17.24
C ILE A 102 -4.64 -11.50 -18.29
N LEU A 103 -4.40 -12.12 -19.45
CA LEU A 103 -3.71 -11.47 -20.56
C LEU A 103 -4.49 -10.24 -21.07
N CYS A 104 -5.82 -10.31 -21.15
CA CYS A 104 -6.69 -9.18 -21.50
C CYS A 104 -6.46 -7.98 -20.55
N CYS A 105 -6.30 -8.25 -19.25
CA CYS A 105 -6.08 -7.21 -18.27
C CYS A 105 -4.64 -6.66 -18.26
N ARG A 106 -3.63 -7.50 -18.51
CA ARG A 106 -2.21 -7.15 -18.35
C ARG A 106 -1.53 -6.73 -19.65
N CYS A 107 -1.97 -7.29 -20.78
CA CYS A 107 -1.42 -7.01 -22.09
C CYS A 107 -2.50 -7.13 -23.18
N PRO A 108 -3.32 -6.07 -23.37
CA PRO A 108 -4.35 -6.04 -24.42
C PRO A 108 -3.77 -6.32 -25.81
N TYR A 109 -2.52 -5.93 -26.07
CA TYR A 109 -1.81 -6.21 -27.31
C TYR A 109 -1.66 -7.72 -27.59
N LEU A 110 -1.13 -8.48 -26.62
CA LEU A 110 -0.98 -9.93 -26.78
C LEU A 110 -2.34 -10.63 -26.80
N TYR A 111 -3.31 -10.13 -26.01
CA TYR A 111 -4.68 -10.64 -26.02
C TYR A 111 -5.34 -10.49 -27.39
N ALA A 112 -5.25 -9.31 -28.02
CA ALA A 112 -5.81 -9.07 -29.34
C ALA A 112 -5.15 -9.91 -30.45
N ARG A 113 -3.89 -10.32 -30.23
CA ARG A 113 -3.15 -11.22 -31.13
C ARG A 113 -3.41 -12.71 -30.88
N LEU A 114 -4.12 -13.07 -29.81
CA LEU A 114 -4.57 -14.45 -29.64
C LEU A 114 -5.50 -14.79 -30.82
N GLY A 115 -5.15 -15.82 -31.59
CA GLY A 115 -5.99 -16.25 -32.70
C GLY A 115 -7.35 -16.76 -32.21
N ASN A 116 -8.33 -16.75 -33.11
CA ASN A 116 -9.59 -17.47 -32.88
C ASN A 116 -9.25 -18.97 -32.87
N GLY A 117 -9.39 -19.62 -31.72
CA GLY A 117 -9.02 -21.02 -31.56
C GLY A 117 -9.92 -21.93 -32.40
N GLU A 118 -9.33 -22.80 -33.22
CA GLU A 118 -10.09 -23.76 -34.04
C GLU A 118 -10.73 -24.87 -33.19
N LYS A 119 -10.26 -25.09 -31.94
CA LYS A 119 -10.76 -26.07 -30.96
C LYS A 119 -10.41 -25.63 -29.53
N ASP A 120 -11.33 -24.94 -28.85
CA ASP A 120 -11.36 -24.49 -27.43
C ASP A 120 -10.18 -23.72 -26.82
N VAL A 121 -8.93 -23.91 -27.25
CA VAL A 121 -7.75 -23.23 -26.70
C VAL A 121 -7.16 -22.28 -27.75
N ARG A 122 -7.06 -21.00 -27.39
CA ARG A 122 -6.46 -19.97 -28.25
C ARG A 122 -4.94 -20.09 -28.26
N LYS A 123 -4.31 -19.74 -29.39
CA LYS A 123 -2.86 -19.91 -29.54
C LYS A 123 -2.22 -18.72 -30.22
N ILE A 124 -1.02 -18.37 -29.76
CA ILE A 124 -0.15 -17.37 -30.38
C ILE A 124 1.30 -17.88 -30.36
N ARG A 125 2.05 -17.56 -31.43
CA ARG A 125 3.48 -17.83 -31.54
C ARG A 125 4.25 -16.51 -31.60
N LEU A 126 5.30 -16.38 -30.79
CA LEU A 126 6.16 -15.21 -30.67
C LEU A 126 7.60 -15.61 -31.00
N THR A 127 8.18 -15.01 -32.03
CA THR A 127 9.52 -15.35 -32.55
C THR A 127 10.58 -14.29 -32.25
N GLN A 128 10.18 -13.17 -31.65
CA GLN A 128 11.04 -12.01 -31.36
C GLN A 128 10.90 -11.57 -29.89
N THR A 129 10.46 -12.46 -29.01
CA THR A 129 10.16 -12.13 -27.61
C THR A 129 10.83 -13.18 -26.73
N SER A 130 11.42 -12.78 -25.60
CA SER A 130 11.99 -13.73 -24.66
C SER A 130 10.91 -14.40 -23.82
N ALA A 131 11.13 -15.66 -23.47
CA ALA A 131 10.30 -16.43 -22.58
C ALA A 131 10.21 -15.80 -21.18
N ARG A 132 11.31 -15.18 -20.68
CA ARG A 132 11.31 -14.46 -19.39
C ARG A 132 10.26 -13.35 -19.35
N ILE A 133 10.11 -12.63 -20.46
CA ILE A 133 9.15 -11.53 -20.59
C ILE A 133 7.72 -12.04 -20.51
N ILE A 134 7.42 -13.15 -21.20
CA ILE A 134 6.09 -13.77 -21.14
C ILE A 134 5.81 -14.22 -19.71
N GLY A 135 6.82 -14.76 -19.02
CA GLY A 135 6.77 -15.03 -17.59
C GLY A 135 6.30 -13.82 -16.77
N ILE A 136 6.92 -12.65 -16.95
CA ILE A 136 6.56 -11.41 -16.24
C ILE A 136 5.13 -10.94 -16.55
N ILE A 137 4.73 -10.97 -17.83
CA ILE A 137 3.40 -10.50 -18.25
C ILE A 137 2.31 -11.40 -17.66
N VAL A 138 2.54 -12.71 -17.64
CA VAL A 138 1.60 -13.71 -17.13
C VAL A 138 1.58 -13.71 -15.60
N SER A 139 2.75 -13.71 -14.95
CA SER A 139 2.87 -13.74 -13.48
C SER A 139 2.48 -12.42 -12.83
N GLY A 140 2.67 -11.30 -13.54
CA GLY A 140 2.53 -9.94 -13.01
C GLY A 140 3.59 -9.58 -11.97
N PHE A 141 4.63 -10.41 -11.80
CA PHE A 141 5.73 -10.21 -10.86
C PHE A 141 7.06 -10.30 -11.59
N VAL A 142 7.94 -9.34 -11.31
CA VAL A 142 9.35 -9.39 -11.74
C VAL A 142 10.14 -9.87 -10.54
N ASP A 143 10.74 -11.05 -10.65
CA ASP A 143 11.74 -11.46 -9.68
C ASP A 143 13.02 -10.68 -9.94
N LEU A 144 13.16 -9.56 -9.22
CA LEU A 144 14.27 -8.61 -9.37
C LEU A 144 15.56 -9.13 -8.70
N GLU A 145 15.50 -10.23 -7.95
CA GLU A 145 16.67 -10.83 -7.28
C GLU A 145 17.57 -11.59 -8.27
N GLU A 146 17.05 -12.03 -9.42
CA GLU A 146 17.82 -12.70 -10.50
C GLU A 146 18.44 -11.74 -11.54
N LEU A 147 18.39 -10.42 -11.30
CA LEU A 147 18.89 -9.41 -12.23
C LEU A 147 20.15 -8.76 -11.67
N GLU A 148 21.30 -9.18 -12.18
CA GLU A 148 22.63 -8.84 -11.65
C GLU A 148 23.03 -7.36 -11.86
N THR A 149 22.44 -6.65 -12.84
CA THR A 149 22.73 -5.24 -13.11
C THR A 149 21.53 -4.41 -13.59
N SER A 150 21.51 -3.11 -13.27
CA SER A 150 20.46 -2.17 -13.70
C SER A 150 20.38 -1.98 -15.21
N ILE A 151 21.47 -2.24 -15.94
CA ILE A 151 21.53 -2.18 -17.41
C ILE A 151 20.78 -3.37 -18.03
N GLU A 152 20.97 -4.58 -17.49
CA GLU A 152 20.23 -5.74 -17.96
C GLU A 152 18.72 -5.63 -17.70
N ILE A 153 18.34 -5.00 -16.58
CA ILE A 153 16.94 -4.68 -16.28
C ILE A 153 16.37 -3.74 -17.34
N LEU A 154 17.12 -2.70 -17.73
CA LEU A 154 16.73 -1.75 -18.76
C LEU A 154 16.56 -2.42 -20.12
N ASP A 155 17.55 -3.17 -20.60
CA ASP A 155 17.48 -3.81 -21.91
C ASP A 155 16.33 -4.82 -22.01
N LYS A 156 16.00 -5.49 -20.89
CA LYS A 156 14.91 -6.46 -20.82
C LYS A 156 13.53 -5.81 -20.63
N LEU A 157 13.43 -4.63 -20.00
CA LEU A 157 12.16 -3.90 -19.80
C LEU A 157 11.83 -2.88 -20.90
N PHE A 158 12.84 -2.33 -21.57
CA PHE A 158 12.68 -1.27 -22.58
C PHE A 158 11.74 -1.63 -23.75
N PRO A 159 11.70 -2.88 -24.27
CA PRO A 159 10.73 -3.29 -25.29
C PRO A 159 9.27 -3.20 -24.80
N PHE A 160 9.05 -3.17 -23.48
CA PHE A 160 7.74 -3.14 -22.84
C PHE A 160 7.31 -1.75 -22.41
N ARG A 161 8.04 -0.68 -22.78
CA ARG A 161 7.62 0.70 -22.48
C ARG A 161 6.24 1.08 -23.03
N GLN A 162 5.73 0.32 -24.01
CA GLN A 162 4.41 0.50 -24.59
C GLN A 162 3.30 -0.24 -23.82
N ILE A 163 3.68 -1.18 -22.94
CA ILE A 163 2.79 -2.06 -22.18
C ILE A 163 2.84 -1.75 -20.67
N LEU A 164 4.01 -1.38 -20.17
CA LEU A 164 4.24 -0.94 -18.80
C LEU A 164 3.94 0.56 -18.71
N ASP A 165 3.22 0.96 -17.66
CA ASP A 165 3.04 2.37 -17.34
C ASP A 165 4.42 3.04 -17.15
N ALA A 166 4.58 4.25 -17.68
CA ALA A 166 5.81 5.02 -17.55
C ALA A 166 6.17 5.28 -16.07
N GLU A 167 5.18 5.46 -15.20
CA GLU A 167 5.40 5.62 -13.75
C GLU A 167 5.93 4.32 -13.12
N LEU A 168 5.33 3.18 -13.48
CA LEU A 168 5.76 1.87 -13.00
C LEU A 168 7.17 1.52 -13.49
N LEU A 169 7.49 1.83 -14.74
CA LEU A 169 8.82 1.65 -15.30
C LEU A 169 9.85 2.50 -14.54
N ALA A 170 9.55 3.78 -14.29
CA ALA A 170 10.43 4.67 -13.54
C ALA A 170 10.67 4.18 -12.10
N ASP A 171 9.64 3.65 -11.43
CA ASP A 171 9.76 3.13 -10.08
C ASP A 171 10.55 1.81 -10.01
N ILE A 172 10.38 0.91 -10.98
CA ILE A 172 11.21 -0.30 -11.09
C ILE A 172 12.69 0.07 -11.29
N LEU A 173 12.97 1.05 -12.15
CA LEU A 173 14.33 1.55 -12.38
C LEU A 173 14.92 2.24 -11.14
N LYS A 174 14.09 2.98 -10.40
CA LYS A 174 14.51 3.66 -9.18
C LYS A 174 14.81 2.66 -8.06
N TYR A 175 14.02 1.59 -7.95
CA TYR A 175 14.26 0.49 -7.02
C TYR A 175 15.54 -0.27 -7.38
N SER A 176 15.78 -0.57 -8.65
CA SER A 176 17.01 -1.28 -9.06
C SER A 176 18.28 -0.46 -8.83
N MET A 177 18.20 0.86 -8.90
CA MET A 177 19.32 1.77 -8.62
C MET A 177 19.50 2.05 -7.12
N THR A 178 18.43 1.94 -6.33
CA THR A 178 18.43 2.15 -4.86
C THR A 178 17.38 1.26 -4.18
N PRO A 179 17.72 0.00 -3.83
CA PRO A 179 16.77 -0.98 -3.30
C PRO A 179 16.14 -0.57 -1.96
N ASP A 180 16.82 0.29 -1.19
CA ASP A 180 16.38 0.72 0.15
C ASP A 180 15.24 1.75 0.14
N LYS A 181 14.81 2.22 -1.04
CA LYS A 181 13.73 3.22 -1.16
C LYS A 181 12.41 2.55 -1.56
N PRO A 182 11.32 2.84 -0.82
CA PRO A 182 10.01 2.30 -1.17
C PRO A 182 9.53 2.88 -2.51
N ILE A 183 8.91 2.01 -3.31
CA ILE A 183 8.24 2.36 -4.56
C ILE A 183 7.07 3.32 -4.25
N LEU A 184 6.96 4.41 -5.00
CA LEU A 184 6.00 5.50 -4.76
C LEU A 184 4.75 5.43 -5.66
N SER A 185 4.66 4.44 -6.56
CA SER A 185 3.56 4.35 -7.52
C SER A 185 2.22 4.23 -6.81
N THR A 186 1.24 5.00 -7.28
CA THR A 186 -0.12 4.99 -6.74
C THR A 186 -0.80 3.71 -7.20
N ILE A 187 -0.92 2.72 -6.30
CA ILE A 187 -1.74 1.53 -6.55
C ILE A 187 -3.18 2.01 -6.74
N LEU A 188 -3.73 1.83 -7.94
CA LEU A 188 -5.10 2.21 -8.24
C LEU A 188 -6.07 1.52 -7.27
N PRO A 189 -7.12 2.21 -6.80
CA PRO A 189 -8.09 1.62 -5.92
C PRO A 189 -8.79 0.43 -6.61
N PRO A 190 -9.32 -0.55 -5.84
CA PRO A 190 -10.08 -1.66 -6.39
C PRO A 190 -11.18 -1.17 -7.34
N ARG A 191 -11.24 -1.72 -8.56
CA ARG A 191 -12.29 -1.38 -9.52
C ARG A 191 -13.66 -1.72 -8.92
N ASN A 192 -14.55 -0.74 -8.87
CA ASN A 192 -15.92 -0.93 -8.40
C ASN A 192 -16.70 -1.67 -9.48
N ILE A 193 -16.85 -2.99 -9.32
CA ILE A 193 -17.67 -3.80 -10.23
C ILE A 193 -19.13 -3.52 -9.86
N GLN A 194 -19.77 -2.59 -10.57
CA GLN A 194 -21.22 -2.55 -10.56
C GLN A 194 -21.71 -3.82 -11.28
N ASN A 195 -22.35 -4.71 -10.53
CA ASN A 195 -23.01 -5.88 -11.11
C ASN A 195 -23.93 -5.40 -12.25
N PRO A 196 -23.81 -5.94 -13.47
CA PRO A 196 -24.83 -5.74 -14.47
C PRO A 196 -26.13 -6.29 -13.90
N GLN A 197 -27.13 -5.41 -13.79
CA GLN A 197 -28.44 -5.72 -13.23
C GLN A 197 -28.99 -6.99 -13.90
N SER A 198 -29.41 -7.94 -13.07
CA SER A 198 -30.09 -9.19 -13.41
C SER A 198 -31.36 -9.00 -14.22
#